data_AF-A0A8E0FPF0-F1
#
_entry.id   AF-A0A8E0FPF0-F1
#
_cell.length_a   1.000
_cell.length_b   1.000
_cell.length_c   1.000
_cell.angle_alpha   90.00
_cell.angle_beta   90.00
_cell.angle_gamma   90.00
#
_symmetry.space_group_name_H-M   'P 1'
#
loop_
_entity.id
_entity.type
_entity.pdbx_description
1 polymer ?
#
loop_
_entity_poly.entity_id
_entity_poly.type
_entity_poly.pdbx_seq_one_letter_code
_entity_poly.pdbx_strand_id
1 'polypeptide(L)'
;MKKLKLLNKYSYLHSINGSLIEAELDDVSVGEVCEIYASWQANERIARAQVVGFRNGKTLLNLIGSSVGLTRTAVLKPTGEQLTIQISDAFLGSVLNASGQIMERFVPDPPGDRGNLRLIDELPPSYQERRAINTPLETRIRVIDGVLTCGIGQRVGIFASAGCGKTVLMHMLVNNTEADVFVIGLIGERGREVTECAESLKQSVNAAKCVLVYATSDFSSVDRCNAALMATTVAEYFRDRGKRVVLFIDSMTRYA
;
A
#
# COMPACT_ATOMS: atom_id res chain seq x y z
N MET A 1 28.22 8.57 7.49
CA MET A 1 29.11 7.64 6.76
C MET A 1 28.27 6.45 6.29
N LYS A 2 28.14 6.20 4.98
CA LYS A 2 27.52 4.97 4.46
C LYS A 2 28.36 3.79 4.96
N LYS A 3 27.77 2.89 5.74
CA LYS A 3 28.41 1.64 6.18
C LYS A 3 28.72 0.84 4.90
N LEU A 4 29.98 0.77 4.49
CA LEU A 4 30.40 -0.04 3.35
C LEU A 4 30.17 -1.51 3.73
N LYS A 5 29.10 -2.14 3.23
CA LYS A 5 28.92 -3.59 3.29
C LYS A 5 29.90 -4.21 2.27
N LEU A 6 31.09 -4.58 2.73
CA LEU A 6 32.15 -5.21 1.91
C LEU A 6 31.82 -6.66 1.48
N LEU A 7 30.73 -7.24 1.98
CA LEU A 7 30.30 -8.61 1.69
C LEU A 7 28.81 -8.62 1.37
N ASN A 8 28.44 -9.18 0.21
CA ASN A 8 27.07 -9.57 -0.08
C ASN A 8 26.82 -10.94 0.57
N LYS A 9 25.96 -10.99 1.59
CA LYS A 9 25.50 -12.25 2.18
C LYS A 9 24.32 -12.77 1.36
N TYR A 10 24.43 -14.02 0.93
CA TYR A 10 23.36 -14.76 0.28
C TYR A 10 23.01 -15.96 1.13
N SER A 11 21.72 -16.30 1.21
CA SER A 11 21.25 -17.56 1.76
C SER A 11 20.42 -18.31 0.73
N TYR A 12 20.55 -19.63 0.68
CA TYR A 12 19.62 -20.44 -0.08
C TYR A 12 18.25 -20.48 0.62
N LEU A 13 17.22 -20.73 -0.19
CA LEU A 13 15.87 -21.00 0.29
C LEU A 13 15.85 -22.41 0.88
N HIS A 14 15.48 -22.55 2.15
CA HIS A 14 15.38 -23.86 2.81
C HIS A 14 14.07 -24.56 2.44
N SER A 15 12.95 -23.83 2.48
CA SER A 15 11.64 -24.33 2.05
C SER A 15 10.73 -23.20 1.58
N ILE A 16 9.80 -23.51 0.69
CA ILE A 16 8.73 -22.61 0.22
C ILE A 16 7.41 -23.34 0.38
N ASN A 17 6.50 -22.77 1.18
CA ASN A 17 5.15 -23.28 1.39
C ASN A 17 4.15 -22.16 1.07
N GLY A 18 3.64 -22.14 -0.17
CA GLY A 18 2.83 -21.04 -0.67
C GLY A 18 3.66 -19.75 -0.81
N SER A 19 3.30 -18.70 -0.06
CA SER A 19 4.07 -17.46 0.04
C SER A 19 5.09 -17.45 1.17
N LEU A 20 5.05 -18.44 2.09
CA LEU A 20 5.98 -18.50 3.22
C LEU A 20 7.30 -19.16 2.79
N ILE A 21 8.40 -18.50 3.11
CA ILE A 21 9.77 -18.92 2.85
C ILE A 21 10.48 -19.09 4.19
N GLU A 22 11.22 -20.18 4.33
CA GLU A 22 12.18 -20.36 5.41
C GLU A 22 13.61 -20.28 4.85
N ALA A 23 14.49 -19.57 5.57
CA ALA A 23 15.91 -19.50 5.25
C ALA A 23 16.76 -19.27 6.51
N GLU A 24 18.06 -19.50 6.40
CA GLU A 24 19.04 -19.23 7.45
C GLU A 24 19.67 -17.85 7.22
N LEU A 25 19.12 -16.84 7.92
CA LEU A 25 19.57 -15.45 7.83
C LEU A 25 19.72 -14.89 9.24
N ASP A 26 20.96 -14.72 9.70
CA ASP A 26 21.23 -14.35 11.10
C ASP A 26 21.20 -12.84 11.37
N ASP A 27 21.61 -12.02 10.38
CA ASP A 27 21.74 -10.55 10.51
C ASP A 27 20.59 -9.81 9.81
N VAL A 28 19.35 -10.16 10.11
CA VAL A 28 18.15 -9.50 9.55
C VAL A 28 17.16 -9.10 10.62
N SER A 29 16.32 -8.11 10.31
CA SER A 29 15.27 -7.61 11.20
C SER A 29 13.87 -7.85 10.66
N VAL A 30 12.86 -7.93 11.54
CA VAL A 30 11.45 -8.00 11.11
C VAL A 30 11.09 -6.75 10.32
N GLY A 31 10.44 -6.94 9.18
CA GLY A 31 10.11 -5.89 8.22
C GLY A 31 11.19 -5.64 7.16
N GLU A 32 12.41 -6.20 7.32
CA GLU A 32 13.47 -6.09 6.34
C GLU A 32 13.11 -6.83 5.04
N VAL A 33 13.45 -6.21 3.91
CA VAL A 33 13.23 -6.80 2.60
C VAL A 33 14.46 -7.59 2.17
N CYS A 34 14.22 -8.77 1.62
CA CYS A 34 15.21 -9.58 0.94
C CYS A 34 14.89 -9.60 -0.56
N GLU A 35 15.91 -9.46 -1.39
CA GLU A 35 15.80 -9.67 -2.82
C GLU A 35 16.06 -11.14 -3.14
N ILE A 36 15.30 -11.70 -4.08
CA ILE A 36 15.45 -13.08 -4.53
C ILE A 36 16.07 -13.08 -5.93
N TYR A 37 17.11 -13.87 -6.12
CA TYR A 37 17.79 -14.09 -7.39
C TYR A 37 17.71 -15.57 -7.76
N ALA A 38 17.69 -15.90 -9.06
CA ALA A 38 17.59 -17.28 -9.54
C ALA A 38 18.79 -18.17 -9.12
N SER A 39 19.95 -17.55 -8.93
CA SER A 39 21.17 -18.13 -8.38
C SER A 39 22.08 -17.03 -7.83
N TRP A 40 23.14 -17.40 -7.11
CA TRP A 40 24.14 -16.44 -6.60
C TRP A 40 24.93 -15.72 -7.71
N GLN A 41 24.93 -16.24 -8.94
CA GLN A 41 25.58 -15.63 -10.10
C GLN A 41 24.62 -14.74 -10.91
N ALA A 42 23.32 -14.85 -10.67
CA ALA A 42 22.33 -14.05 -11.40
C ALA A 42 22.42 -12.59 -10.97
N ASN A 43 22.40 -11.68 -11.95
CA ASN A 43 22.40 -10.24 -11.70
C ASN A 43 21.00 -9.64 -11.63
N GLU A 44 19.97 -10.36 -12.10
CA GLU A 44 18.60 -9.88 -12.12
C GLU A 44 17.80 -10.45 -10.96
N ARG A 45 17.14 -9.53 -10.23
CA ARG A 45 16.21 -9.88 -9.17
C ARG A 45 14.93 -10.43 -9.80
N ILE A 46 14.51 -11.59 -9.35
CA ILE A 46 13.29 -12.27 -9.81
C ILE A 46 12.10 -12.05 -8.88
N ALA A 47 12.33 -11.83 -7.59
CA ALA A 47 11.27 -11.55 -6.62
C ALA A 47 11.79 -10.79 -5.39
N ARG A 48 10.89 -10.44 -4.47
CA ARG A 48 11.22 -9.87 -3.15
C ARG A 48 10.49 -10.66 -2.07
N ALA A 49 11.04 -10.71 -0.87
CA ALA A 49 10.37 -11.24 0.31
C ALA A 49 10.59 -10.32 1.49
N GLN A 50 9.66 -10.28 2.43
CA GLN A 50 9.75 -9.50 3.65
C GLN A 50 9.92 -10.42 4.84
N VAL A 51 10.87 -10.13 5.73
CA VAL A 51 11.03 -10.86 6.99
C VAL A 51 9.81 -10.61 7.87
N VAL A 52 9.08 -11.67 8.20
CA VAL A 52 7.87 -11.60 9.03
C VAL A 52 8.11 -12.10 10.46
N GLY A 53 9.20 -12.82 10.70
CA GLY A 53 9.56 -13.29 12.03
C GLY A 53 10.66 -14.35 12.02
N PHE A 54 10.82 -14.99 13.18
CA PHE A 54 11.84 -16.02 13.41
C PHE A 54 11.21 -17.22 14.11
N ARG A 55 11.63 -18.43 13.73
CA ARG A 55 11.15 -19.66 14.35
C ARG A 55 12.23 -20.74 14.31
N ASN A 56 12.50 -21.36 15.45
CA ASN A 56 13.44 -22.49 15.57
C ASN A 56 14.82 -22.21 14.94
N GLY A 57 15.36 -21.00 15.14
CA GLY A 57 16.65 -20.60 14.55
C GLY A 57 16.61 -20.28 13.05
N LYS A 58 15.44 -20.32 12.41
CA LYS A 58 15.24 -19.93 11.01
C LYS A 58 14.54 -18.58 10.91
N THR A 59 14.80 -17.90 9.81
CA THR A 59 14.12 -16.67 9.42
C THR A 59 12.92 -17.03 8.56
N LEU A 60 11.76 -16.48 8.93
CA LEU A 60 10.52 -16.61 8.19
C LEU A 60 10.35 -15.37 7.33
N LEU A 61 10.17 -15.56 6.03
CA LEU A 61 9.91 -14.49 5.09
C LEU A 61 8.61 -14.75 4.35
N ASN A 62 7.84 -13.71 4.08
CA ASN A 62 6.72 -13.80 3.15
C ASN A 62 7.13 -13.23 1.80
N LEU A 63 6.93 -14.00 0.75
CA LEU A 63 7.14 -13.57 -0.62
C LEU A 63 6.18 -12.44 -0.99
N ILE A 64 6.71 -11.38 -1.59
CA ILE A 64 5.94 -10.27 -2.15
C ILE A 64 5.64 -10.64 -3.60
N GLY A 65 4.37 -10.91 -3.92
CA GLY A 65 3.96 -11.38 -5.23
C GLY A 65 3.95 -12.92 -5.36
N SER A 66 4.39 -13.44 -6.51
CA SER A 66 4.19 -14.85 -6.89
C SER A 66 5.43 -15.73 -6.71
N SER A 67 5.23 -16.96 -6.23
CA SER A 67 6.28 -17.98 -6.08
C SER A 67 6.57 -18.77 -7.36
N VAL A 68 5.79 -18.54 -8.42
CA VAL A 68 5.95 -19.22 -9.71
C VAL A 68 7.32 -18.92 -10.29
N GLY A 69 8.06 -19.98 -10.65
CA GLY A 69 9.40 -19.90 -11.21
C GLY A 69 10.53 -19.89 -10.19
N LEU A 70 10.24 -19.87 -8.88
CA LEU A 70 11.27 -20.05 -7.85
C LEU A 70 11.72 -21.52 -7.79
N THR A 71 13.04 -21.72 -7.77
CA THR A 71 13.67 -23.04 -7.69
C THR A 71 14.55 -23.13 -6.43
N ARG A 72 15.04 -24.34 -6.11
CA ARG A 72 15.98 -24.54 -4.99
C ARG A 72 17.33 -23.86 -5.18
N THR A 73 17.67 -23.43 -6.40
CA THR A 73 18.91 -22.69 -6.67
C THR A 73 18.79 -21.21 -6.34
N ALA A 74 17.57 -20.72 -6.13
CA ALA A 74 17.34 -19.32 -5.83
C ALA A 74 17.88 -18.95 -4.45
N VAL A 75 18.37 -17.72 -4.37
CA VAL A 75 19.07 -17.19 -3.20
C VAL A 75 18.43 -15.88 -2.74
N LEU A 76 18.38 -15.70 -1.43
CA LEU A 76 17.95 -14.49 -0.75
C LEU A 76 19.17 -13.60 -0.47
N LYS A 77 19.01 -12.31 -0.76
CA LYS A 77 19.97 -11.26 -0.44
C LYS A 77 19.28 -10.20 0.43
N PRO A 78 19.62 -10.10 1.73
CA PRO A 78 19.07 -9.06 2.59
C PRO A 78 19.50 -7.67 2.13
N THR A 79 18.56 -6.74 2.00
CA THR A 79 18.88 -5.36 1.61
C THR A 79 19.42 -4.54 2.78
N GLY A 80 19.05 -4.89 4.02
CA GLY A 80 19.24 -4.03 5.19
C GLY A 80 18.24 -2.88 5.27
N GLU A 81 17.21 -2.89 4.43
CA GLU A 81 16.20 -1.83 4.34
C GLU A 81 14.81 -2.44 4.50
N GLN A 82 13.90 -1.69 5.13
CA GLN A 82 12.49 -2.05 5.21
C GLN A 82 11.80 -1.81 3.85
N LEU A 83 10.52 -2.19 3.76
CA LEU A 83 9.75 -1.98 2.55
C LEU A 83 9.55 -0.49 2.29
N THR A 84 10.10 0.01 1.18
CA THR A 84 9.99 1.41 0.77
C THR A 84 9.27 1.54 -0.57
N ILE A 85 8.71 2.72 -0.80
CA ILE A 85 8.10 3.12 -2.07
C ILE A 85 8.59 4.51 -2.48
N GLN A 86 8.86 4.69 -3.77
CA GLN A 86 9.19 5.99 -4.36
C GLN A 86 7.88 6.69 -4.73
N ILE A 87 7.40 7.60 -3.88
CA ILE A 87 6.12 8.28 -4.08
C ILE A 87 6.36 9.64 -4.73
N SER A 88 5.58 9.97 -5.74
CA SER A 88 5.57 11.31 -6.34
C SER A 88 4.15 11.75 -6.65
N ASP A 89 3.99 13.02 -7.02
CA ASP A 89 2.71 13.56 -7.50
C ASP A 89 2.24 12.84 -8.78
N ALA A 90 3.11 12.07 -9.45
CA ALA A 90 2.76 11.22 -10.59
C ALA A 90 1.84 10.04 -10.24
N PHE A 91 1.59 9.78 -8.95
CA PHE A 91 0.60 8.78 -8.53
C PHE A 91 -0.84 9.29 -8.69
N LEU A 92 -1.04 10.60 -8.78
CA LEU A 92 -2.36 11.18 -9.00
C LEU A 92 -2.96 10.68 -10.32
N GLY A 93 -4.22 10.26 -10.26
CA GLY A 93 -4.96 9.67 -11.38
C GLY A 93 -4.42 8.31 -11.82
N SER A 94 -4.03 7.45 -10.88
CA SER A 94 -3.49 6.12 -11.19
C SER A 94 -3.98 5.00 -10.28
N VAL A 95 -3.77 3.77 -10.74
CA VAL A 95 -4.00 2.52 -10.02
C VAL A 95 -2.65 1.88 -9.67
N LEU A 96 -2.44 1.56 -8.41
CA LEU A 96 -1.23 0.97 -7.86
C LEU A 96 -1.50 -0.45 -7.34
N ASN A 97 -0.58 -1.37 -7.60
CA ASN A 97 -0.57 -2.67 -6.94
C ASN A 97 0.10 -2.61 -5.55
N ALA A 98 0.07 -3.72 -4.80
CA ALA A 98 0.70 -3.85 -3.47
C ALA A 98 2.23 -3.62 -3.43
N SER A 99 2.89 -3.55 -4.59
CA SER A 99 4.33 -3.24 -4.72
C SER A 99 4.61 -1.78 -5.11
N GLY A 100 3.56 -0.96 -5.28
CA GLY A 100 3.68 0.45 -5.63
C GLY A 100 3.91 0.69 -7.12
N GLN A 101 3.69 -0.32 -7.96
CA GLN A 101 3.77 -0.17 -9.40
C GLN A 101 2.45 0.36 -9.95
N ILE A 102 2.53 1.31 -10.87
CA ILE A 102 1.37 1.84 -11.60
C ILE A 102 0.93 0.80 -12.62
N MET A 103 -0.29 0.30 -12.45
CA MET A 103 -0.92 -0.71 -13.30
C MET A 103 -1.79 -0.09 -14.39
N GLU A 104 -2.45 1.01 -14.06
CA GLU A 104 -3.33 1.76 -14.95
C GLU A 104 -3.27 3.25 -14.60
N ARG A 105 -3.54 4.12 -15.58
CA ARG A 105 -3.79 5.53 -15.34
C ARG A 105 -5.20 5.92 -15.77
N PHE A 106 -5.86 6.72 -14.94
CA PHE A 106 -7.14 7.36 -15.24
C PHE A 106 -6.97 8.59 -16.14
N VAL A 107 -5.80 9.24 -16.06
CA VAL A 107 -5.45 10.45 -16.83
C VAL A 107 -4.02 10.33 -17.38
N PRO A 108 -3.65 11.11 -18.41
CA PRO A 108 -2.28 11.13 -18.93
C PRO A 108 -1.24 11.44 -17.85
N ASP A 109 -0.02 10.95 -18.06
CA ASP A 109 1.07 11.08 -17.09
C ASP A 109 1.34 12.56 -16.75
N PRO A 110 1.14 12.98 -15.49
CA PRO A 110 1.44 14.36 -15.12
C PRO A 110 2.97 14.56 -15.12
N PRO A 111 3.46 15.78 -15.37
CA PRO A 111 4.88 16.08 -15.30
C PRO A 111 5.42 15.72 -13.91
N GLY A 112 6.39 14.80 -13.87
CA GLY A 112 6.86 14.18 -12.64
C GLY A 112 8.04 14.91 -11.99
N ASP A 113 8.00 14.99 -10.65
CA ASP A 113 9.17 15.14 -9.80
C ASP A 113 9.85 13.76 -9.62
N ARG A 114 11.14 13.76 -9.22
CA ARG A 114 11.94 12.55 -8.95
C ARG A 114 11.34 11.65 -7.84
N GLY A 115 10.34 12.16 -7.12
CA GLY A 115 9.66 11.47 -6.03
C GLY A 115 10.49 11.40 -4.75
N ASN A 116 9.83 11.06 -3.66
CA ASN A 116 10.42 10.88 -2.35
C ASN A 116 10.35 9.40 -1.97
N LEU A 117 11.48 8.83 -1.57
CA LEU A 117 11.51 7.51 -0.96
C LEU A 117 10.84 7.57 0.41
N ARG A 118 9.83 6.74 0.65
CA ARG A 118 9.09 6.63 1.91
C ARG A 118 9.05 5.19 2.39
N LEU A 119 9.09 5.00 3.69
CA LEU A 119 8.86 3.70 4.34
C LEU A 119 7.37 3.37 4.28
N ILE A 120 7.04 2.12 3.95
CA ILE A 120 5.69 1.58 4.11
C ILE A 120 5.59 1.14 5.57
N ASP A 121 4.69 1.78 6.34
CA ASP A 121 4.59 1.67 7.81
C ASP A 121 5.58 2.55 8.59
N GLU A 122 5.70 3.82 8.19
CA GLU A 122 6.43 4.82 8.98
C GLU A 122 5.71 5.12 10.31
N LEU A 123 6.48 5.45 11.36
CA LEU A 123 5.89 5.80 12.65
C LEU A 123 4.98 7.03 12.51
N PRO A 124 3.77 7.00 13.09
CA PRO A 124 2.86 8.13 13.00
C PRO A 124 3.41 9.34 13.77
N PRO A 125 2.99 10.57 13.40
CA PRO A 125 3.37 11.77 14.13
C PRO A 125 2.90 11.71 15.59
N SER A 126 3.68 12.36 16.46
CA SER A 126 3.44 12.41 17.90
C SER A 126 2.08 13.02 18.20
N TYR A 127 1.45 12.63 19.32
CA TYR A 127 0.15 13.21 19.70
C TYR A 127 0.22 14.74 19.88
N GLN A 128 1.40 15.27 20.22
CA GLN A 128 1.65 16.70 20.43
C GLN A 128 1.68 17.50 19.11
N GLU A 129 1.96 16.83 17.99
CA GLU A 129 2.02 17.44 16.66
C GLU A 129 0.65 17.46 15.97
N ARG A 130 -0.35 16.77 16.56
CA ARG A 130 -1.70 16.67 16.01
C ARG A 130 -2.49 17.93 16.27
N ARG A 131 -3.25 18.36 15.26
CA ARG A 131 -4.19 19.48 15.37
C ARG A 131 -5.55 18.99 15.86
N ALA A 132 -6.23 19.81 16.66
CA ALA A 132 -7.62 19.57 17.00
C ALA A 132 -8.51 19.64 15.75
N ILE A 133 -9.57 18.83 15.72
CA ILE A 133 -10.54 18.81 14.63
C ILE A 133 -11.54 19.95 14.86
N ASN A 134 -11.33 21.08 14.21
CA ASN A 134 -12.14 22.29 14.35
C ASN A 134 -12.73 22.82 13.02
N THR A 135 -12.36 22.19 11.90
CA THR A 135 -12.77 22.60 10.56
C THR A 135 -13.68 21.50 9.99
N PRO A 136 -14.94 21.81 9.64
CA PRO A 136 -15.83 20.86 8.98
C PRO A 136 -15.24 20.36 7.65
N LEU A 137 -15.48 19.09 7.33
CA LEU A 137 -15.26 18.51 6.02
C LEU A 137 -16.58 18.52 5.27
N GLU A 138 -16.71 19.39 4.26
CA GLU A 138 -17.91 19.43 3.42
C GLU A 138 -17.97 18.22 2.50
N THR A 139 -18.84 17.26 2.82
CA THR A 139 -19.02 16.05 2.00
C THR A 139 -20.02 16.26 0.87
N ARG A 140 -20.87 17.29 1.00
CA ARG A 140 -22.05 17.59 0.17
C ARG A 140 -23.08 16.46 0.14
N ILE A 141 -23.05 15.59 1.15
CA ILE A 141 -24.07 14.58 1.39
C ILE A 141 -24.93 15.08 2.55
N ARG A 142 -26.16 15.52 2.25
CA ARG A 142 -27.03 16.24 3.20
C ARG A 142 -27.15 15.59 4.58
N VAL A 143 -27.27 14.26 4.65
CA VAL A 143 -27.39 13.56 5.93
C VAL A 143 -26.07 13.55 6.72
N ILE A 144 -24.93 13.51 6.03
CA ILE A 144 -23.62 13.60 6.68
C ILE A 144 -23.41 15.04 7.14
N ASP A 145 -23.51 16.02 6.25
CA ASP A 145 -23.22 17.40 6.61
C ASP A 145 -24.20 17.98 7.64
N GLY A 146 -25.48 17.59 7.58
CA GLY A 146 -26.54 18.14 8.43
C GLY A 146 -26.77 17.40 9.76
N VAL A 147 -26.43 16.11 9.86
CA VAL A 147 -26.74 15.28 11.05
C VAL A 147 -25.49 14.63 11.64
N LEU A 148 -24.51 14.27 10.80
CA LEU A 148 -23.32 13.52 11.18
C LEU A 148 -22.04 14.25 10.72
N THR A 149 -21.98 15.56 10.96
CA THR A 149 -20.97 16.43 10.37
C THR A 149 -19.56 15.91 10.66
N CYS A 150 -18.80 15.65 9.60
CA CYS A 150 -17.41 15.21 9.69
C CYS A 150 -16.48 16.43 9.76
N GLY A 151 -15.33 16.29 10.40
CA GLY A 151 -14.26 17.29 10.42
C GLY A 151 -12.99 16.84 9.72
N ILE A 152 -12.18 17.80 9.26
CA ILE A 152 -10.88 17.53 8.65
C ILE A 152 -9.95 16.87 9.68
N GLY A 153 -9.43 15.69 9.35
CA GLY A 153 -8.60 14.87 10.25
C GLY A 153 -9.39 13.87 11.11
N GLN A 154 -10.72 13.84 10.98
CA GLN A 154 -11.55 12.83 11.64
C GLN A 154 -11.40 11.45 10.98
N ARG A 155 -11.42 10.40 11.80
CA ARG A 155 -11.48 9.00 11.36
C ARG A 155 -12.89 8.48 11.61
N VAL A 156 -13.55 8.00 10.56
CA VAL A 156 -14.95 7.57 10.60
C VAL A 156 -15.05 6.14 10.08
N GLY A 157 -15.78 5.30 10.78
CA GLY A 157 -16.11 3.95 10.32
C GLY A 157 -17.40 3.96 9.50
N ILE A 158 -17.41 3.23 8.38
CA ILE A 158 -18.62 2.94 7.60
C ILE A 158 -18.97 1.48 7.82
N PHE A 159 -20.00 1.22 8.62
CA PHE A 159 -20.48 -0.13 8.90
C PHE A 159 -21.62 -0.47 7.94
N ALA A 160 -21.38 -1.40 7.02
CA ALA A 160 -22.35 -1.82 6.02
C ALA A 160 -22.15 -3.30 5.67
N SER A 161 -23.23 -4.01 5.40
CA SER A 161 -23.18 -5.32 4.75
C SER A 161 -23.04 -5.18 3.23
N ALA A 162 -22.67 -6.27 2.56
CA ALA A 162 -22.63 -6.33 1.11
C ALA A 162 -23.99 -5.93 0.51
N GLY A 163 -23.97 -5.13 -0.57
CA GLY A 163 -25.19 -4.68 -1.25
C GLY A 163 -25.91 -3.47 -0.63
N CYS A 164 -25.48 -2.96 0.52
CA CYS A 164 -26.12 -1.80 1.17
C CYS A 164 -25.71 -0.42 0.62
N GLY A 165 -25.08 -0.37 -0.56
CA GLY A 165 -24.67 0.88 -1.18
C GLY A 165 -23.35 1.48 -0.69
N LYS A 166 -22.47 0.70 -0.02
CA LYS A 166 -21.12 1.14 0.41
C LYS A 166 -20.32 1.78 -0.72
N THR A 167 -20.23 1.10 -1.86
CA THR A 167 -19.49 1.59 -3.04
C THR A 167 -20.13 2.86 -3.62
N VAL A 168 -21.47 2.91 -3.65
CA VAL A 168 -22.21 4.10 -4.10
C VAL A 168 -21.90 5.30 -3.19
N LEU A 169 -21.91 5.11 -1.87
CA LEU A 169 -21.55 6.15 -0.91
C LEU A 169 -20.11 6.62 -1.10
N MET A 170 -19.16 5.70 -1.30
CA MET A 170 -17.76 6.02 -1.58
C MET A 170 -17.65 6.88 -2.85
N HIS A 171 -18.33 6.51 -3.94
CA HIS A 171 -18.34 7.32 -5.17
C HIS A 171 -18.96 8.70 -4.95
N MET A 172 -20.05 8.80 -4.18
CA MET A 172 -20.63 10.09 -3.82
C MET A 172 -19.64 10.96 -3.03
N LEU A 173 -18.89 10.36 -2.10
CA LEU A 173 -17.88 11.09 -1.35
C LEU A 173 -16.73 11.56 -2.26
N VAL A 174 -16.21 10.70 -3.14
CA VAL A 174 -15.15 11.07 -4.09
C VAL A 174 -15.59 12.19 -5.04
N ASN A 175 -16.83 12.16 -5.53
CA ASN A 175 -17.33 13.16 -6.47
C ASN A 175 -17.66 14.50 -5.83
N ASN A 176 -18.15 14.49 -4.59
CA ASN A 176 -18.76 15.68 -4.00
C ASN A 176 -17.96 16.30 -2.84
N THR A 177 -17.11 15.53 -2.15
CA THR A 177 -16.35 16.05 -1.00
C THR A 177 -15.32 17.08 -1.44
N GLU A 178 -15.19 18.16 -0.67
CA GLU A 178 -14.16 19.16 -0.93
C GLU A 178 -12.80 18.71 -0.38
N ALA A 179 -12.05 18.00 -1.23
CA ALA A 179 -10.70 17.53 -0.93
C ALA A 179 -9.74 17.71 -2.11
N ASP A 180 -8.45 17.75 -1.80
CA ASP A 180 -7.39 17.92 -2.78
C ASP A 180 -6.98 16.58 -3.40
N VAL A 181 -7.01 15.50 -2.61
CA VAL A 181 -6.60 14.15 -3.03
C VAL A 181 -7.52 13.10 -2.44
N PHE A 182 -7.85 12.09 -3.23
CA PHE A 182 -8.60 10.92 -2.80
C PHE A 182 -7.70 9.69 -2.93
N VAL A 183 -7.49 8.97 -1.83
CA VAL A 183 -6.75 7.71 -1.83
C VAL A 183 -7.72 6.60 -1.45
N ILE A 184 -7.83 5.57 -2.30
CA ILE A 184 -8.74 4.45 -2.12
C ILE A 184 -7.88 3.18 -2.04
N GLY A 185 -7.95 2.46 -0.93
CA GLY A 185 -7.34 1.14 -0.75
C GLY A 185 -8.41 0.04 -0.83
N LEU A 186 -8.36 -0.79 -1.87
CA LEU A 186 -9.23 -1.97 -2.01
C LEU A 186 -8.49 -3.25 -1.62
N ILE A 187 -8.84 -3.80 -0.46
CA ILE A 187 -8.09 -4.83 0.25
C ILE A 187 -8.93 -6.10 0.34
N GLY A 188 -8.47 -7.18 -0.30
CA GLY A 188 -9.14 -8.49 -0.26
C GLY A 188 -10.47 -8.56 -1.00
N GLU A 189 -10.84 -7.52 -1.73
CA GLU A 189 -12.03 -7.49 -2.59
C GLU A 189 -11.81 -8.34 -3.86
N ARG A 190 -12.89 -8.67 -4.58
CA ARG A 190 -12.79 -9.46 -5.82
C ARG A 190 -12.22 -8.60 -6.94
N GLY A 191 -11.50 -9.24 -7.89
CA GLY A 191 -10.94 -8.54 -9.05
C GLY A 191 -11.96 -7.70 -9.83
N ARG A 192 -13.17 -8.24 -10.06
CA ARG A 192 -14.25 -7.49 -10.73
C ARG A 192 -14.68 -6.23 -9.96
N GLU A 193 -14.67 -6.28 -8.63
CA GLU A 193 -15.08 -5.14 -7.78
C GLU A 193 -14.01 -4.04 -7.86
N VAL A 194 -12.74 -4.41 -7.98
CA VAL A 194 -11.64 -3.47 -8.27
C VAL A 194 -11.78 -2.85 -9.65
N THR A 195 -12.08 -3.65 -10.68
CA THR A 195 -12.29 -3.14 -12.06
C THR A 195 -13.48 -2.18 -12.12
N GLU A 196 -14.62 -2.54 -11.54
CA GLU A 196 -15.81 -1.68 -11.47
C GLU A 196 -15.52 -0.35 -10.76
N CYS A 197 -14.76 -0.40 -9.66
CA CYS A 197 -14.33 0.81 -8.95
C CYS A 197 -13.38 1.66 -9.80
N ALA A 198 -12.39 1.06 -10.47
CA ALA A 198 -11.44 1.76 -11.31
C ALA A 198 -12.13 2.50 -12.47
N GLU A 199 -13.05 1.83 -13.17
CA GLU A 199 -13.85 2.44 -14.25
C GLU A 199 -14.73 3.59 -13.73
N SER A 200 -15.34 3.42 -12.57
CA SER A 200 -16.16 4.46 -11.95
C SER A 200 -15.32 5.67 -11.51
N LEU A 201 -14.12 5.45 -10.98
CA LEU A 201 -13.19 6.52 -10.62
C LEU A 201 -12.66 7.25 -11.86
N LYS A 202 -12.41 6.53 -12.95
CA LYS A 202 -11.98 7.11 -14.24
C LYS A 202 -13.01 8.07 -14.83
N GLN A 203 -14.29 7.82 -14.59
CA GLN A 203 -15.40 8.69 -14.99
C GLN A 203 -15.69 9.83 -14.00
N SER A 204 -15.02 9.85 -12.84
CA SER A 204 -15.19 10.90 -11.84
C SER A 204 -14.68 12.25 -12.33
N VAL A 205 -15.37 13.33 -11.95
CA VAL A 205 -14.87 14.71 -12.09
C VAL A 205 -13.55 14.93 -11.34
N ASN A 206 -13.24 14.09 -10.35
CA ASN A 206 -12.02 14.12 -9.56
C ASN A 206 -11.03 13.00 -9.95
N ALA A 207 -11.17 12.37 -11.13
CA ALA A 207 -10.29 11.27 -11.58
C ALA A 207 -8.79 11.63 -11.47
N ALA A 208 -8.41 12.84 -11.87
CA ALA A 208 -7.04 13.34 -11.77
C ALA A 208 -6.51 13.50 -10.34
N LYS A 209 -7.37 13.46 -9.32
CA LYS A 209 -7.02 13.57 -7.90
C LYS A 209 -7.05 12.23 -7.17
N CYS A 210 -7.40 11.15 -7.86
CA CYS A 210 -7.62 9.84 -7.26
C CYS A 210 -6.37 8.97 -7.35
N VAL A 211 -6.05 8.25 -6.28
CA VAL A 211 -5.08 7.15 -6.28
C VAL A 211 -5.77 5.91 -5.77
N LEU A 212 -5.86 4.87 -6.60
CA LEU A 212 -6.42 3.59 -6.22
C LEU A 212 -5.27 2.62 -5.91
N VAL A 213 -5.20 2.08 -4.70
CA VAL A 213 -4.27 1.00 -4.33
C VAL A 213 -5.08 -0.27 -4.15
N TYR A 214 -4.66 -1.37 -4.76
CA TYR A 214 -5.40 -2.62 -4.64
C TYR A 214 -4.51 -3.83 -4.30
N ALA A 215 -5.11 -4.76 -3.56
CA ALA A 215 -4.66 -6.13 -3.42
C ALA A 215 -5.90 -7.02 -3.32
N THR A 216 -6.20 -7.78 -4.38
CA THR A 216 -7.42 -8.63 -4.42
C THR A 216 -7.32 -9.80 -3.45
N SER A 217 -8.40 -10.57 -3.32
CA SER A 217 -8.43 -11.82 -2.54
C SER A 217 -7.35 -12.84 -2.93
N ASP A 218 -6.80 -12.75 -4.15
CA ASP A 218 -5.80 -13.68 -4.69
C ASP A 218 -4.37 -13.36 -4.21
N PHE A 219 -4.16 -12.18 -3.62
CA PHE A 219 -2.87 -11.78 -3.05
C PHE A 219 -2.61 -12.46 -1.71
N SER A 220 -1.34 -12.56 -1.32
CA SER A 220 -0.97 -13.05 0.01
C SER A 220 -1.52 -12.13 1.11
N SER A 221 -1.67 -12.65 2.34
CA SER A 221 -2.14 -11.84 3.47
C SER A 221 -1.24 -10.64 3.73
N VAL A 222 0.08 -10.82 3.64
CA VAL A 222 1.06 -9.75 3.81
C VAL A 222 0.95 -8.70 2.70
N ASP A 223 0.74 -9.11 1.45
CA ASP A 223 0.53 -8.15 0.35
C ASP A 223 -0.74 -7.31 0.56
N ARG A 224 -1.81 -7.92 1.10
CA ARG A 224 -3.02 -7.19 1.47
C ARG A 224 -2.77 -6.19 2.60
N CYS A 225 -2.01 -6.56 3.62
CA CYS A 225 -1.61 -5.63 4.68
C CYS A 225 -0.74 -4.49 4.12
N ASN A 226 0.25 -4.83 3.29
CA ASN A 226 1.15 -3.86 2.66
C ASN A 226 0.40 -2.90 1.74
N ALA A 227 -0.65 -3.34 1.03
CA ALA A 227 -1.48 -2.46 0.21
C ALA A 227 -2.26 -1.43 1.05
N ALA A 228 -2.80 -1.82 2.22
CA ALA A 228 -3.46 -0.88 3.11
C ALA A 228 -2.49 0.15 3.71
N LEU A 229 -1.30 -0.31 4.12
CA LEU A 229 -0.22 0.54 4.60
C LEU A 229 0.31 1.48 3.51
N MET A 230 0.39 0.99 2.27
CA MET A 230 0.77 1.79 1.10
C MET A 230 -0.25 2.88 0.80
N ALA A 231 -1.55 2.56 0.78
CA ALA A 231 -2.61 3.56 0.63
C ALA A 231 -2.49 4.65 1.72
N THR A 232 -2.22 4.23 2.96
CA THR A 232 -1.98 5.17 4.07
C THR A 232 -0.73 6.02 3.80
N THR A 233 0.40 5.42 3.42
CA THR A 233 1.66 6.13 3.12
C THR A 233 1.49 7.15 1.99
N VAL A 234 0.71 6.83 0.96
CA VAL A 234 0.37 7.78 -0.13
C VAL A 234 -0.45 8.94 0.43
N ALA A 235 -1.44 8.67 1.28
CA ALA A 235 -2.23 9.74 1.91
C ALA A 235 -1.36 10.64 2.79
N GLU A 236 -0.40 10.07 3.53
CA GLU A 236 0.54 10.82 4.36
C GLU A 236 1.49 11.68 3.52
N TYR A 237 1.99 11.17 2.40
CA TYR A 237 2.82 11.93 1.47
C TYR A 237 2.15 13.23 0.99
N PHE A 238 0.84 13.18 0.70
CA PHE A 238 0.08 14.37 0.28
C PHE A 238 -0.31 15.25 1.48
N ARG A 239 -0.66 14.67 2.62
CA ARG A 239 -0.89 15.40 3.89
C ARG A 239 0.33 16.26 4.26
N ASP A 240 1.53 15.69 4.18
CA ASP A 240 2.78 16.38 4.53
C ASP A 240 3.08 17.55 3.58
N ARG A 241 2.47 17.57 2.39
CA ARG A 241 2.48 18.70 1.44
C ARG A 241 1.34 19.69 1.64
N GLY A 242 0.62 19.59 2.77
CA GLY A 242 -0.48 20.48 3.12
C GLY A 242 -1.78 20.19 2.36
N LYS A 243 -1.92 19.04 1.69
CA LYS A 243 -3.15 18.66 0.99
C LYS A 243 -4.18 18.10 1.96
N ARG A 244 -5.45 18.43 1.73
CA ARG A 244 -6.60 17.75 2.35
C ARG A 244 -6.84 16.43 1.63
N VAL A 245 -6.57 15.33 2.33
CA VAL A 245 -6.67 13.98 1.77
C VAL A 245 -7.86 13.24 2.37
N VAL A 246 -8.65 12.59 1.53
CA VAL A 246 -9.65 11.61 1.98
C VAL A 246 -9.10 10.22 1.68
N LEU A 247 -8.88 9.43 2.73
CA LEU A 247 -8.43 8.04 2.63
C LEU A 247 -9.61 7.10 2.89
N PHE A 248 -9.93 6.27 1.90
CA PHE A 248 -10.88 5.18 2.00
C PHE A 248 -10.13 3.86 2.07
N ILE A 249 -10.33 3.07 3.12
CA ILE A 249 -9.84 1.69 3.20
C ILE A 249 -11.03 0.75 3.17
N ASP A 250 -11.15 -0.01 2.10
CA ASP A 250 -12.21 -0.98 1.88
C ASP A 250 -11.63 -2.40 1.70
N SER A 251 -11.63 -3.28 2.69
CA SER A 251 -12.22 -3.11 4.04
C SER A 251 -11.23 -3.39 5.16
N MET A 252 -11.47 -2.73 6.30
CA MET A 252 -10.74 -3.01 7.54
C MET A 252 -10.96 -4.47 8.01
N THR A 253 -12.10 -5.07 7.67
CA THR A 253 -12.39 -6.49 7.96
C THR A 253 -11.49 -7.45 7.19
N ARG A 254 -10.99 -7.06 6.02
CA ARG A 254 -10.05 -7.87 5.22
C ARG A 254 -8.59 -7.61 5.57
N TYR A 255 -8.32 -6.48 6.21
CA TYR A 255 -7.02 -6.13 6.75
C TYR A 255 -6.73 -6.87 8.07
N ALA A 256 -7.72 -6.97 8.95
CA ALA A 256 -7.66 -7.75 10.19
C ALA A 256 -7.58 -9.27 9.92
#